data_AF-A0A2U3ALF6-F1
#
_entry.id   AF-A0A2U3ALF6-F1
#
_cell.length_a   1.000
_cell.length_b   1.000
_cell.length_c   1.000
_cell.angle_alpha   90.00
_cell.angle_beta   90.00
_cell.angle_gamma   90.00
#
_symmetry.space_group_name_H-M   'P 1'
#
loop_
_entity.id
_entity.type
_entity.pdbx_description
1 polymer ?
#
loop_
_entity_poly.entity_id
_entity_poly.type
_entity_poly.pdbx_seq_one_letter_code
_entity_poly.pdbx_strand_id
1 'polypeptide(L)'
;MKKDFLLVVCIALLIAIFFSGTKIQSVEQYESVTKDTITEETPIVYLSIDARSIKKNEKLLKPELLKYMPSDGVILKKTAYVLRKNDTAFDLLLRATRQNKIQMEYQGATDNSFNSVYVQGINYLYEFSAGSNSGWMYRVNESFPNKGISRYKLKEGDVVALQYTTNLGNDIGGRQ
;
A
#
# COMPACT_ATOMS: atom_id res chain seq x y z
N MET A 1 -34.25 6.24 -45.77
CA MET A 1 -33.25 7.31 -46.01
C MET A 1 -33.39 8.49 -45.06
N LYS A 2 -34.50 9.27 -45.03
CA LYS A 2 -34.61 10.44 -44.11
C LYS A 2 -34.77 10.06 -42.63
N LYS A 3 -35.50 8.98 -42.31
CA LYS A 3 -35.69 8.49 -40.93
C LYS A 3 -34.41 7.88 -40.34
N ASP A 4 -33.66 7.14 -41.15
CA ASP A 4 -32.40 6.50 -40.73
C ASP A 4 -31.30 7.56 -40.50
N PHE A 5 -31.26 8.60 -41.34
CA PHE A 5 -30.39 9.75 -41.15
C PHE A 5 -30.72 10.52 -39.87
N LEU A 6 -32.01 10.76 -39.58
CA LEU A 6 -32.45 11.43 -38.36
C LEU A 6 -32.06 10.64 -37.10
N LEU A 7 -32.19 9.31 -37.14
CA LEU A 7 -31.81 8.44 -36.03
C LEU A 7 -30.31 8.52 -35.73
N VAL A 8 -29.46 8.52 -36.77
CA VAL A 8 -28.00 8.63 -36.62
C VAL A 8 -27.62 9.99 -36.03
N VAL A 9 -28.26 11.08 -36.46
CA VAL A 9 -28.04 12.41 -35.89
C VAL A 9 -28.48 12.48 -34.42
N CYS A 10 -29.60 11.87 -34.06
CA CYS A 10 -30.04 11.80 -32.66
C CYS A 10 -29.08 11.00 -31.78
N ILE A 11 -28.53 9.88 -32.26
CA ILE A 11 -27.54 9.09 -31.52
C ILE A 11 -26.24 9.87 -31.35
N ALA A 12 -25.77 10.55 -32.39
CA ALA A 12 -24.58 11.41 -32.31
C ALA A 12 -24.76 12.56 -31.31
N LEU A 13 -25.95 13.18 -31.27
CA LEU A 13 -26.29 14.20 -30.29
C LEU A 13 -26.33 13.66 -28.86
N LEU A 14 -26.92 12.48 -28.63
CA LEU A 14 -26.95 11.85 -27.31
C LEU A 14 -25.54 11.49 -26.82
N ILE A 15 -24.67 11.00 -27.70
CA ILE A 15 -23.26 10.72 -27.41
C ILE A 15 -22.53 12.04 -27.07
N ALA A 16 -22.72 13.10 -27.86
CA ALA A 16 -22.11 14.40 -27.60
C ALA A 16 -22.57 15.02 -26.26
N ILE A 17 -23.85 14.86 -25.91
CA ILE A 17 -24.40 15.30 -24.62
C ILE A 17 -23.76 14.49 -23.48
N PHE A 18 -23.60 13.17 -23.65
CA PHE A 18 -22.97 12.30 -22.67
C PHE A 18 -21.49 12.64 -22.42
N PHE A 19 -20.76 13.01 -23.48
CA PHE A 19 -19.37 13.47 -23.38
C PHE A 19 -19.22 14.93 -22.91
N SER A 20 -20.20 15.81 -23.14
CA SER A 20 -20.14 17.21 -22.68
C SER A 20 -20.51 17.39 -21.20
N GLY A 21 -21.34 16.49 -20.65
CA GLY A 21 -21.85 16.55 -19.28
C GLY A 21 -20.96 15.87 -18.23
N THR A 22 -19.98 15.06 -18.65
CA THR A 22 -19.07 14.38 -17.76
C THR A 22 -17.71 15.07 -17.81
N LYS A 23 -17.37 15.84 -16.76
CA LYS A 23 -15.98 16.22 -16.52
C LYS A 23 -15.22 14.96 -16.11
N ILE A 24 -14.83 14.14 -17.08
CA ILE A 24 -13.94 13.00 -16.85
C ILE A 24 -12.57 13.59 -16.52
N GLN A 25 -12.33 13.82 -15.23
CA GLN A 25 -10.99 14.11 -14.74
C GLN A 25 -10.19 12.81 -14.88
N SER A 26 -9.04 12.86 -15.56
CA SER A 26 -8.12 11.73 -15.57
C SER A 26 -7.65 11.46 -14.14
N VAL A 27 -7.39 10.19 -13.81
CA VAL A 27 -6.90 9.79 -12.48
C VAL A 27 -5.65 10.59 -12.10
N GLU A 28 -4.77 10.85 -13.07
CA GLU A 28 -3.57 11.66 -12.90
C GLU A 28 -3.87 13.11 -12.46
N GLN A 29 -4.95 13.72 -12.95
CA GLN A 29 -5.34 15.08 -12.58
C GLN A 29 -5.91 15.14 -11.15
N TYR A 30 -6.63 14.12 -10.69
CA TYR A 30 -7.05 13.98 -9.29
C TYR A 30 -5.86 13.70 -8.35
N GLU A 31 -4.91 12.86 -8.77
CA GLU A 31 -3.69 12.58 -8.01
C GLU A 31 -2.78 13.82 -7.89
N SER A 32 -2.72 14.68 -8.91
CA SER A 32 -1.86 15.88 -8.91
C SER A 32 -2.21 16.92 -7.85
N VAL A 33 -3.48 16.98 -7.42
CA VAL A 33 -3.95 17.91 -6.39
C VAL A 33 -3.55 17.47 -4.97
N THR A 34 -3.04 16.24 -4.79
CA THR A 34 -2.65 15.66 -3.49
C THR A 34 -1.19 15.23 -3.40
N LYS A 35 -0.29 15.85 -4.17
CA LYS A 35 1.14 15.81 -3.80
C LYS A 35 1.32 16.65 -2.55
N ASP A 36 1.16 15.98 -1.41
CA ASP A 36 1.51 16.44 -0.08
C ASP A 36 2.93 17.05 -0.11
N THR A 37 3.01 18.37 -0.30
CA THR A 37 4.29 19.07 -0.34
C THR A 37 4.74 19.25 1.09
N ILE A 38 5.83 18.59 1.47
CA ILE A 38 6.41 18.71 2.80
C ILE A 38 7.01 20.11 2.92
N THR A 39 6.42 20.94 3.78
CA THR A 39 6.99 22.22 4.23
C THR A 39 7.52 22.09 5.65
N GLU A 40 8.27 23.08 6.15
CA GLU A 40 8.84 23.05 7.51
C GLU A 40 7.79 22.93 8.61
N GLU A 41 6.56 23.40 8.39
CA GLU A 41 5.47 23.35 9.37
C GLU A 41 4.61 22.09 9.29
N THR A 42 4.86 21.22 8.31
CA THR A 42 4.01 20.06 8.08
C THR A 42 4.43 18.91 8.99
N PRO A 43 3.55 18.37 9.86
CA PRO A 43 3.89 17.21 10.67
C PRO A 43 4.18 16.02 9.75
N ILE A 44 5.28 15.33 10.02
CA ILE A 44 5.77 14.23 9.18
C ILE A 44 5.78 12.90 9.93
N VAL A 45 5.62 11.82 9.16
CA VAL A 45 5.83 10.44 9.58
C VAL A 45 6.69 9.73 8.54
N TYR A 46 7.29 8.62 8.93
CA TYR A 46 8.18 7.86 8.06
C TYR A 46 7.64 6.46 7.80
N LEU A 47 7.85 5.95 6.60
CA LEU A 47 7.55 4.56 6.26
C LEU A 47 8.73 3.90 5.53
N SER A 48 8.99 2.64 5.85
CA SER A 48 9.87 1.75 5.09
C SER A 48 9.24 0.38 4.89
N ILE A 49 9.60 -0.30 3.80
CA ILE A 49 9.14 -1.66 3.49
C ILE A 49 10.37 -2.48 3.10
N ASP A 50 10.62 -3.58 3.80
CA ASP A 50 11.76 -4.45 3.50
C ASP A 50 11.45 -5.94 3.71
N ALA A 51 12.14 -6.76 2.92
CA ALA A 51 12.08 -8.20 2.92
C ALA A 51 13.46 -8.83 3.19
N ARG A 52 14.35 -8.13 3.94
CA ARG A 52 15.75 -8.55 4.14
C ARG A 52 15.89 -9.95 4.73
N SER A 53 14.92 -10.40 5.53
CA SER A 53 14.91 -11.75 6.09
C SER A 53 14.80 -12.84 5.04
N ILE A 54 14.10 -12.57 3.93
CA ILE A 54 14.09 -13.48 2.77
C ILE A 54 15.49 -13.55 2.17
N LYS A 55 16.20 -12.43 2.03
CA LYS A 55 17.56 -12.44 1.44
C LYS A 55 18.54 -13.28 2.26
N LYS A 56 18.42 -13.25 3.59
CA LYS A 56 19.21 -14.11 4.50
C LYS A 56 18.83 -15.59 4.37
N ASN A 57 17.63 -15.90 3.89
CA ASN A 57 17.06 -17.23 3.79
C ASN A 57 16.52 -17.52 2.37
N GLU A 58 17.26 -17.12 1.33
CA GLU A 58 16.75 -17.07 -0.05
C GLU A 58 16.20 -18.41 -0.55
N LYS A 59 16.78 -19.52 -0.07
CA LYS A 59 16.32 -20.90 -0.32
C LYS A 59 14.87 -21.20 0.11
N LEU A 60 14.30 -20.40 1.01
CA LEU A 60 12.91 -20.54 1.45
C LEU A 60 11.93 -19.89 0.48
N LEU A 61 12.38 -18.90 -0.31
CA LEU A 61 11.54 -18.21 -1.26
C LEU A 61 11.17 -19.15 -2.41
N LYS A 62 9.90 -19.16 -2.78
CA LYS A 62 9.45 -19.86 -3.99
C LYS A 62 10.21 -19.33 -5.23
N PRO A 63 10.81 -20.18 -6.06
CA PRO A 63 11.69 -19.75 -7.16
C PRO A 63 11.06 -18.73 -8.12
N GLU A 64 9.76 -18.85 -8.41
CA GLU A 64 9.02 -17.96 -9.30
C GLU A 64 8.91 -16.50 -8.79
N LEU A 65 9.16 -16.29 -7.50
CA LEU A 65 9.09 -14.98 -6.84
C LEU A 65 10.44 -14.25 -6.78
N LEU A 66 11.54 -14.92 -7.14
CA LEU A 66 12.89 -14.32 -7.10
C LEU A 66 12.98 -13.01 -7.91
N LYS A 67 12.23 -12.91 -9.01
CA LYS A 67 12.17 -11.71 -9.86
C LYS A 67 11.60 -10.47 -9.16
N TYR A 68 10.83 -10.64 -8.08
CA TYR A 68 10.24 -9.54 -7.31
C TYR A 68 11.11 -9.12 -6.13
N MET A 69 12.18 -9.87 -5.84
CA MET A 69 13.03 -9.62 -4.68
C MET A 69 14.11 -8.56 -5.01
N PRO A 70 14.15 -7.40 -4.32
CA PRO A 70 15.25 -6.45 -4.47
C PRO A 70 16.56 -7.09 -4.03
N SER A 71 17.68 -6.71 -4.67
CA SER A 71 19.00 -7.29 -4.40
C SER A 71 19.48 -7.07 -2.95
N ASP A 72 19.13 -5.92 -2.36
CA ASP A 72 19.39 -5.55 -0.97
C ASP A 72 18.23 -5.91 -0.02
N GLY A 73 17.14 -6.48 -0.55
CA GLY A 73 15.92 -6.79 0.18
C GLY A 73 15.11 -5.56 0.61
N VAL A 74 15.39 -4.35 0.12
CA VAL A 74 14.64 -3.13 0.46
C VAL A 74 13.67 -2.79 -0.68
N ILE A 75 12.37 -2.83 -0.39
CA ILE A 75 11.31 -2.51 -1.36
C ILE A 75 11.06 -1.00 -1.37
N LEU A 76 11.01 -0.39 -0.19
CA LEU A 76 10.87 1.05 -0.01
C LEU A 76 11.81 1.50 1.11
N LYS A 77 12.79 2.35 0.75
CA LYS A 77 13.67 3.00 1.73
C LYS A 77 12.84 3.90 2.66
N LYS A 78 13.37 4.20 3.85
CA LYS A 78 12.74 5.12 4.80
C LYS A 78 12.42 6.44 4.08
N THR A 79 11.13 6.72 3.92
CA THR A 79 10.61 7.85 3.16
C THR A 79 9.69 8.66 4.05
N ALA A 80 9.79 9.98 3.98
CA ALA A 80 8.95 10.89 4.74
C ALA A 80 7.61 11.11 4.01
N TYR A 81 6.53 11.19 4.78
CA TYR A 81 5.19 11.49 4.31
C TYR A 81 4.55 12.50 5.26
N VAL A 82 3.67 13.34 4.72
CA VAL A 82 2.83 14.22 5.53
C VAL A 82 1.89 13.39 6.39
N LEU A 83 1.86 13.69 7.69
CA LEU A 83 0.89 13.15 8.62
C LEU A 83 -0.43 13.89 8.45
N ARG A 84 -1.49 13.17 8.04
CA ARG A 84 -2.83 13.74 7.96
C ARG A 84 -3.60 13.47 9.24
N LYS A 85 -4.62 14.30 9.49
CA LYS A 85 -5.47 14.17 10.67
C LYS A 85 -6.08 12.76 10.75
N ASN A 86 -5.87 12.11 11.89
CA ASN A 86 -6.34 10.76 12.19
C ASN A 86 -5.74 9.62 11.33
N ASP A 87 -4.64 9.86 10.61
CA ASP A 87 -3.96 8.80 9.87
C ASP A 87 -3.64 7.61 10.78
N THR A 88 -3.87 6.41 10.25
CA THR A 88 -3.41 5.16 10.84
C THR A 88 -2.13 4.69 10.17
N ALA A 89 -1.44 3.72 10.80
CA ALA A 89 -0.32 3.04 10.14
C ALA A 89 -0.74 2.41 8.81
N PHE A 90 -1.99 1.94 8.68
CA PHE A 90 -2.52 1.41 7.43
C PHE A 90 -2.76 2.51 6.39
N ASP A 91 -3.33 3.66 6.78
CA ASP A 91 -3.56 4.77 5.85
C ASP A 91 -2.23 5.27 5.26
N LEU A 92 -1.19 5.33 6.09
CA LEU A 92 0.18 5.64 5.65
C LEU A 92 0.72 4.58 4.68
N LEU A 93 0.56 3.29 5.00
CA LEU A 93 1.00 2.19 4.12
C LEU A 93 0.28 2.22 2.76
N LEU A 94 -1.04 2.40 2.76
CA LEU A 94 -1.85 2.47 1.55
C LEU A 94 -1.45 3.66 0.67
N ARG A 95 -1.20 4.83 1.27
CA ARG A 95 -0.72 6.02 0.55
C ARG A 95 0.68 5.79 -0.02
N ALA A 96 1.60 5.28 0.79
CA ALA A 96 2.99 5.04 0.40
C ALA A 96 3.10 4.04 -0.76
N THR A 97 2.36 2.94 -0.72
CA THR A 97 2.37 1.92 -1.78
C THR A 97 1.78 2.44 -3.08
N ARG A 98 0.65 3.17 -3.03
CA ARG A 98 0.06 3.81 -4.22
C ARG A 98 0.99 4.83 -4.86
N GLN A 99 1.56 5.76 -4.08
CA GLN A 99 2.46 6.79 -4.59
C GLN A 99 3.73 6.21 -5.24
N ASN A 100 4.22 5.09 -4.73
CA ASN A 100 5.40 4.41 -5.27
C ASN A 100 5.07 3.30 -6.29
N LYS A 101 3.79 3.12 -6.66
CA LYS A 101 3.32 2.05 -7.57
C LYS A 101 3.76 0.65 -7.11
N ILE A 102 3.78 0.42 -5.81
CA ILE A 102 4.09 -0.87 -5.19
C ILE A 102 2.78 -1.66 -5.07
N GLN A 103 2.73 -2.85 -5.64
CA GLN A 103 1.57 -3.74 -5.50
C GLN A 103 1.38 -4.11 -4.01
N MET A 104 0.14 -4.11 -3.56
CA MET A 104 -0.23 -4.51 -2.21
C MET A 104 -1.62 -5.15 -2.21
N GLU A 105 -1.79 -6.20 -1.40
CA GLU A 105 -3.06 -6.87 -1.14
C GLU A 105 -3.31 -7.01 0.36
N TYR A 106 -4.58 -6.89 0.75
CA TYR A 106 -5.01 -6.93 2.14
C TYR A 106 -6.47 -7.36 2.26
N GLN A 107 -6.83 -7.91 3.41
CA GLN A 107 -8.23 -8.13 3.82
C GLN A 107 -8.70 -6.94 4.66
N GLY A 108 -9.92 -6.46 4.39
CA GLY A 108 -10.53 -5.38 5.17
C GLY A 108 -10.74 -5.78 6.63
N ALA A 109 -10.89 -4.79 7.51
CA ALA A 109 -11.05 -5.03 8.95
C ALA A 109 -12.29 -5.86 9.32
N THR A 110 -13.28 -5.92 8.44
CA THR A 110 -14.52 -6.70 8.57
C THR A 110 -14.45 -8.07 7.89
N ASP A 111 -13.39 -8.33 7.12
CA ASP A 111 -13.28 -9.53 6.26
C ASP A 111 -12.48 -10.65 6.94
N ASN A 112 -12.05 -10.41 8.18
CA ASN A 112 -11.24 -11.32 8.97
C ASN A 112 -11.56 -11.20 10.47
N SER A 113 -11.05 -12.14 11.26
CA SER A 113 -11.32 -12.21 12.71
C SER A 113 -10.41 -11.30 13.56
N PHE A 114 -9.53 -10.50 12.97
CA PHE A 114 -8.59 -9.64 13.70
C PHE A 114 -9.16 -8.28 14.07
N ASN A 115 -10.35 -7.93 13.57
CA ASN A 115 -10.97 -6.60 13.73
C ASN A 115 -10.00 -5.48 13.30
N SER A 116 -9.17 -5.75 12.29
CA SER A 116 -8.20 -4.82 11.70
C SER A 116 -7.80 -5.33 10.32
N VAL A 117 -7.21 -4.44 9.51
CA VAL A 117 -6.69 -4.84 8.20
C VAL A 117 -5.57 -5.86 8.36
N TYR A 118 -5.63 -6.92 7.56
CA TYR A 118 -4.59 -7.95 7.46
C TYR A 118 -3.86 -7.79 6.12
N VAL A 119 -2.57 -7.44 6.17
CA VAL A 119 -1.74 -7.25 4.96
C VAL A 119 -1.25 -8.60 4.47
N GLN A 120 -1.76 -9.03 3.32
CA GLN A 120 -1.48 -10.35 2.77
C GLN A 120 -0.23 -10.36 1.91
N GLY A 121 0.00 -9.28 1.15
CA GLY A 121 1.13 -9.21 0.24
C GLY A 121 1.56 -7.79 -0.06
N ILE A 122 2.87 -7.61 -0.25
CA ILE A 122 3.47 -6.37 -0.73
C ILE A 122 4.54 -6.74 -1.75
N ASN A 123 4.55 -6.05 -2.90
CA ASN A 123 5.49 -6.30 -3.99
C ASN A 123 5.50 -7.78 -4.43
N TYR A 124 4.31 -8.38 -4.57
CA TYR A 124 4.09 -9.79 -4.94
C TYR A 124 4.70 -10.82 -3.98
N LEU A 125 5.23 -10.40 -2.84
CA LEU A 125 5.65 -11.28 -1.76
C LEU A 125 4.48 -11.38 -0.77
N TYR A 126 3.83 -12.52 -0.76
CA TYR A 126 2.67 -12.79 0.09
C TYR A 126 3.08 -13.48 1.38
N GLU A 127 2.17 -13.51 2.36
CA GLU A 127 2.15 -14.55 3.38
C GLU A 127 2.44 -15.93 2.75
N PHE A 128 3.24 -16.72 3.44
CA PHE A 128 3.65 -18.06 3.00
C PHE A 128 4.53 -18.13 1.75
N SER A 129 4.99 -17.01 1.20
CA SER A 129 5.92 -16.99 0.05
C SER A 129 7.30 -17.54 0.40
N ALA A 130 7.69 -17.51 1.68
CA ALA A 130 8.94 -18.10 2.19
C ALA A 130 8.68 -19.16 3.30
N GLY A 131 7.62 -19.97 3.14
CA GLY A 131 7.24 -21.05 4.06
C GLY A 131 6.09 -20.70 5.01
N SER A 132 5.52 -21.69 5.70
CA SER A 132 4.28 -21.56 6.50
C SER A 132 4.34 -20.52 7.64
N ASN A 133 5.54 -20.13 8.05
CA ASN A 133 5.80 -19.19 9.15
C ASN A 133 6.16 -17.78 8.65
N SER A 134 5.95 -17.53 7.35
CA SER A 134 6.36 -16.30 6.69
C SER A 134 5.20 -15.35 6.41
N GLY A 135 5.47 -14.05 6.47
CA GLY A 135 4.46 -13.02 6.23
C GLY A 135 4.92 -11.61 6.61
N TRP A 136 3.99 -10.66 6.56
CA TRP A 136 4.26 -9.26 6.84
C TRP A 136 3.95 -8.91 8.29
N MET A 137 4.90 -8.26 8.95
CA MET A 137 4.71 -7.67 10.28
C MET A 137 4.99 -6.18 10.22
N TYR A 138 4.21 -5.41 10.98
CA TYR A 138 4.42 -3.97 11.08
C TYR A 138 4.99 -3.61 12.45
N ARG A 139 5.91 -2.66 12.45
CA ARG A 139 6.58 -2.10 13.62
C ARG A 139 6.38 -0.60 13.60
N VAL A 140 6.18 0.02 14.76
CA VAL A 140 6.16 1.47 14.91
C VAL A 140 7.26 1.86 15.88
N ASN A 141 8.18 2.69 15.42
CA ASN A 141 9.41 3.05 16.11
C ASN A 141 10.21 1.78 16.45
N GLU A 142 10.30 1.43 17.72
CA GLU A 142 11.08 0.28 18.18
C GLU A 142 10.26 -0.91 18.67
N SER A 143 8.94 -0.87 18.53
CA SER A 143 8.04 -1.91 19.04
C SER A 143 7.06 -2.44 18.00
N PHE A 144 6.73 -3.72 18.12
CA PHE A 144 5.64 -4.36 17.39
C PHE A 144 4.35 -4.12 18.19
N PRO A 145 3.43 -3.26 17.71
CA PRO A 145 2.29 -2.90 18.54
C PRO A 145 1.34 -4.08 18.75
N ASN A 146 0.76 -4.20 19.95
CA ASN A 146 -0.30 -5.16 20.28
C ASN A 146 -1.68 -4.76 19.71
N LYS A 147 -1.68 -3.94 18.67
CA LYS A 147 -2.85 -3.37 18.02
C LYS A 147 -2.78 -3.71 16.53
N GLY A 148 -3.91 -3.75 15.84
CA GLY A 148 -3.90 -3.94 14.38
C GLY A 148 -3.48 -2.66 13.64
N ILE A 149 -2.90 -2.81 12.45
CA ILE A 149 -2.30 -1.71 11.66
C ILE A 149 -3.31 -0.62 11.29
N SER A 150 -4.57 -0.96 11.06
CA SER A 150 -5.65 0.00 10.79
C SER A 150 -6.24 0.65 12.05
N ARG A 151 -5.76 0.26 13.24
CA ARG A 151 -6.21 0.78 14.53
C ARG A 151 -5.14 1.61 15.26
N TYR A 152 -3.89 1.54 14.80
CA TYR A 152 -2.79 2.36 15.33
C TYR A 152 -2.88 3.76 14.72
N LYS A 153 -3.21 4.77 15.54
CA LYS A 153 -3.24 6.18 15.12
C LYS A 153 -1.84 6.77 15.24
N LEU A 154 -1.35 7.32 14.12
CA LEU A 154 -0.01 7.87 14.03
C LEU A 154 0.09 9.23 14.71
N LYS A 155 1.29 9.53 15.18
CA LYS A 155 1.71 10.82 15.70
C LYS A 155 2.87 11.34 14.89
N GLU A 156 3.11 12.64 14.97
CA GLU A 156 4.26 13.27 14.33
C GLU A 156 5.56 12.59 14.79
N GLY A 157 6.45 12.33 13.83
CA GLY A 157 7.73 11.67 14.05
C GLY A 157 7.69 10.14 14.04
N ASP A 158 6.51 9.50 14.07
CA ASP A 158 6.42 8.03 14.06
C ASP A 158 7.12 7.42 12.83
N VAL A 159 7.83 6.33 13.07
CA VAL A 159 8.53 5.55 12.04
C VAL A 159 7.86 4.19 11.90
N VAL A 160 7.11 4.00 10.82
CA VAL A 160 6.45 2.73 10.51
C VAL A 160 7.36 1.87 9.63
N ALA A 161 7.56 0.62 10.00
CA ALA A 161 8.28 -0.35 9.17
C ALA A 161 7.40 -1.57 8.89
N LEU A 162 7.26 -1.94 7.62
CA LEU A 162 6.69 -3.21 7.19
C LEU A 162 7.85 -4.15 6.87
N GLN A 163 7.96 -5.23 7.64
CA GLN A 163 9.08 -6.16 7.57
C GLN A 163 8.55 -7.56 7.26
N TYR A 164 9.13 -8.19 6.25
CA TYR A 164 8.84 -9.59 5.97
C TYR A 164 9.59 -10.49 6.94
N THR A 165 8.87 -11.38 7.61
CA THR A 165 9.43 -12.44 8.45
C THR A 165 9.40 -13.77 7.71
N THR A 166 10.39 -14.63 7.93
CA THR A 166 10.38 -16.05 7.55
C THR A 166 10.23 -16.97 8.77
N ASN A 167 10.00 -16.41 9.96
CA ASN A 167 10.02 -17.15 11.24
C ASN A 167 9.15 -16.48 12.32
N LEU A 168 7.88 -16.18 12.02
CA LEU A 168 6.89 -15.64 12.97
C LEU A 168 7.40 -14.45 13.81
N GLY A 169 8.22 -13.59 13.20
CA GLY A 169 8.80 -12.40 13.82
C GLY A 169 10.14 -12.61 14.52
N ASN A 170 10.58 -13.85 14.78
CA ASN A 170 11.84 -14.11 15.51
C ASN A 170 13.08 -13.51 14.83
N ASP A 171 13.09 -13.56 13.51
CA ASP A 171 14.16 -13.08 12.63
C ASP A 171 14.21 -11.55 12.47
N ILE A 172 13.16 -10.85 12.92
CA ILE A 172 13.02 -9.39 12.85
C ILE A 172 12.84 -8.74 14.24
N GLY A 173 13.01 -9.51 15.32
CA GLY A 173 12.93 -9.01 16.71
C GLY A 173 11.50 -8.87 17.27
N GLY A 174 10.54 -9.61 16.70
CA GLY A 174 9.12 -9.55 17.04
C GLY A 174 8.67 -10.39 18.23
N ARG A 175 9.52 -11.29 18.76
CA ARG A 175 9.27 -11.91 20.07
C ARG A 175 9.90 -11.05 21.17
N GLN A 176 9.06 -10.35 21.92
CA GLN A 176 9.35 -9.81 23.25
C GLN A 176 8.18 -10.16 24.17
#